data_AF-A0AAD7MD58-F1
#
_entry.id   AF-A0AAD7MD58-F1
#
_cell.length_a   1.000
_cell.length_b   1.000
_cell.length_c   1.000
_cell.angle_alpha   90.00
_cell.angle_beta   90.00
_cell.angle_gamma   90.00
#
_symmetry.space_group_name_H-M   'P 1'
#
loop_
_entity.id
_entity.type
_entity.pdbx_description
1 polymer ?
#
loop_
_entity_poly.entity_id
_entity_poly.type
_entity_poly.pdbx_seq_one_letter_code
_entity_poly.pdbx_strand_id
1 'polypeptide(L)' 'VRRPSNSFFCFRSSLAREDKLCGSAMDQRDLSKVAGQLWATLPRHERLPFILEAKERRKEFYRMNPDYQYT' A
#
# COMPACT_ATOMS: atom_id res chain seq x y z
N VAL A 1 14.16 11.08 -5.20
CA VAL A 1 12.86 11.21 -4.48
C VAL A 1 12.26 9.81 -4.28
N ARG A 2 11.76 9.45 -3.08
CA ARG A 2 11.15 8.12 -2.84
C ARG A 2 9.82 8.01 -3.59
N ARG A 3 9.54 6.85 -4.21
CA ARG A 3 8.33 6.65 -5.01
C ARG A 3 7.07 6.69 -4.12
N PRO A 4 5.94 7.23 -4.62
CA PRO A 4 4.69 7.14 -3.89
C PRO A 4 4.21 5.68 -3.81
N SER A 5 3.65 5.31 -2.66
CA SER A 5 3.06 3.98 -2.44
C SER A 5 1.91 3.73 -3.40
N ASN A 6 1.92 2.58 -4.07
CA ASN A 6 0.78 2.11 -4.87
C ASN A 6 -0.33 1.54 -3.96
N SER A 7 -1.46 1.16 -4.56
CA SER A 7 -2.63 0.65 -3.82
C SER A 7 -2.32 -0.60 -3.00
N PHE A 8 -1.48 -1.49 -3.51
CA PHE A 8 -1.04 -2.67 -2.77
C PHE A 8 -0.19 -2.30 -1.55
N PHE A 9 0.74 -1.34 -1.67
CA PHE A 9 1.55 -0.89 -0.55
C PHE A 9 0.72 -0.15 0.51
N CYS A 10 -0.33 0.59 0.13
CA CYS A 10 -1.29 1.15 1.08
C CYS A 10 -2.01 0.04 1.86
N PHE A 11 -2.54 -0.96 1.16
CA PHE A 11 -3.20 -2.12 1.77
C PHE A 11 -2.27 -2.89 2.72
N ARG A 12 -1.07 -3.26 2.25
CA ARG A 12 -0.08 -3.97 3.05
C ARG A 12 0.36 -3.17 4.28
N SER A 13 0.44 -1.84 4.18
CA SER A 13 0.75 -0.99 5.32
C SER A 13 -0.37 -1.01 6.37
N SER A 14 -1.64 -1.12 5.96
CA SER A 14 -2.75 -1.34 6.90
C SER A 14 -2.61 -2.69 7.58
N LEU A 15 -2.39 -3.76 6.79
CA LEU A 15 -2.23 -5.11 7.31
C LEU A 15 -1.05 -5.24 8.29
N ALA A 16 0.07 -4.57 8.00
CA ALA A 16 1.23 -4.49 8.88
C ALA A 16 0.91 -3.80 10.21
N ARG A 17 0.04 -2.79 10.18
CA ARG A 17 -0.40 -2.08 11.38
C ARG A 17 -1.35 -2.95 12.19
N GLU A 18 -2.26 -3.66 11.54
CA GLU A 18 -3.18 -4.60 12.19
C GLU A 18 -2.45 -5.78 12.84
N ASP A 19 -1.45 -6.36 12.17
CA ASP A 19 -0.58 -7.41 12.72
C ASP A 19 0.07 -6.97 14.04
N LYS A 20 0.68 -5.77 14.02
CA LYS A 20 1.30 -5.16 15.21
C LYS A 20 0.30 -4.88 16.33
N LEU A 21 -0.91 -4.42 16.00
CA LEU A 21 -1.97 -4.17 16.98
C LEU A 21 -2.46 -5.46 17.63
N CYS A 22 -2.42 -6.58 16.90
CA CYS A 22 -2.74 -7.91 17.41
C CYS A 22 -1.63 -8.49 18.31
N GLY A 23 -0.52 -7.77 18.52
CA GLY A 23 0.64 -8.26 19.25
C GLY A 23 1.46 -9.29 18.46
N SER A 24 1.12 -9.51 17.19
CA SER A 24 1.91 -10.27 16.25
C SER A 24 3.01 -9.38 15.68
N ALA A 25 4.17 -9.98 15.42
CA ALA A 25 5.29 -9.33 14.75
C ALA A 25 5.74 -10.24 13.62
N MET A 26 4.83 -10.50 12.67
CA MET A 26 5.13 -11.36 11.53
C MET A 26 6.35 -10.84 10.78
N ASP A 27 7.20 -11.78 10.35
CA ASP A 27 8.31 -11.48 9.48
C ASP A 27 7.79 -10.75 8.22
N GLN A 28 8.50 -9.72 7.80
CA GLN A 28 8.12 -8.91 6.65
C GLN A 28 7.96 -9.76 5.37
N ARG A 29 8.69 -10.86 5.24
CA ARG A 29 8.58 -11.81 4.13
C ARG A 29 7.22 -12.51 4.14
N ASP A 30 6.79 -13.00 5.30
CA ASP A 30 5.53 -13.73 5.40
C ASP A 30 4.33 -12.79 5.31
N LEU A 31 4.44 -11.58 5.86
CA LEU A 31 3.44 -10.53 5.65
C LEU A 31 3.29 -10.19 4.16
N SER A 32 4.38 -10.22 3.37
CA SER A 32 4.32 -9.99 1.93
C SER A 32 3.54 -11.07 1.20
N LYS A 33 3.76 -12.34 1.57
CA LYS A 33 3.08 -13.50 0.98
C LYS A 33 1.59 -13.44 1.27
N VAL A 34 1.23 -13.25 2.55
CA VAL A 34 -0.17 -13.15 2.99
C VAL A 34 -0.86 -11.96 2.33
N ALA A 35 -0.23 -10.77 2.34
CA ALA A 35 -0.80 -9.60 1.67
C ALA A 35 -1.01 -9.82 0.17
N GLY A 36 -0.07 -10.50 -0.51
CA GLY A 36 -0.20 -10.82 -1.94
C GLY A 36 -1.38 -11.75 -2.23
N GLN A 37 -1.56 -12.79 -1.42
CA GLN A 37 -2.68 -13.72 -1.54
C GLN A 37 -4.02 -13.03 -1.25
N LEU A 38 -4.11 -12.28 -0.15
CA LEU A 38 -5.31 -11.51 0.21
C LEU A 38 -5.65 -10.48 -0.86
N TRP A 39 -4.64 -9.74 -1.35
CA TRP A 39 -4.86 -8.74 -2.40
C TRP A 39 -5.34 -9.37 -3.71
N ALA A 40 -4.93 -10.60 -4.03
CA ALA A 40 -5.42 -11.29 -5.22
C ALA A 40 -6.90 -11.68 -5.11
N THR A 41 -7.35 -12.04 -3.92
CA THR A 41 -8.74 -12.49 -3.65
C THR A 41 -9.68 -11.36 -3.22
N LEU A 42 -9.15 -10.21 -2.79
CA LEU A 42 -9.95 -9.10 -2.26
C LEU A 42 -10.96 -8.60 -3.32
N PRO A 43 -12.25 -8.41 -3.00
CA PRO A 43 -13.19 -7.87 -3.97
C PRO A 43 -12.90 -6.40 -4.30
N ARG A 44 -13.35 -5.95 -5.48
CA ARG A 44 -13.04 -4.61 -5.97
C ARG A 44 -13.46 -3.51 -5.00
N HIS A 45 -14.61 -3.66 -4.35
CA HIS A 45 -15.14 -2.65 -3.42
C HIS A 45 -14.24 -2.47 -2.18
N GLU A 46 -13.65 -3.54 -1.67
CA GLU A 46 -12.67 -3.47 -0.58
C GLU A 46 -11.31 -2.95 -1.04
N ARG A 47 -10.95 -3.15 -2.32
CA ARG A 47 -9.75 -2.53 -2.91
C ARG A 47 -9.90 -1.03 -3.16
N LEU A 48 -11.13 -0.53 -3.37
CA LEU A 48 -11.40 0.88 -3.69
C LEU A 48 -10.77 1.88 -2.72
N PRO A 49 -10.90 1.76 -1.38
CA PRO A 49 -10.28 2.72 -0.47
C PRO A 49 -8.77 2.83 -0.69
N PHE A 50 -8.07 1.70 -0.84
CA PHE A 50 -6.61 1.68 -1.07
C PHE A 50 -6.21 2.21 -2.45
N ILE A 51 -7.05 2.01 -3.47
CA ILE A 51 -6.86 2.57 -4.82
C ILE A 51 -7.01 4.09 -4.79
N LEU A 52 -8.05 4.60 -4.13
CA LEU A 52 -8.30 6.03 -3.99
C LEU A 52 -7.17 6.70 -3.19
N GLU A 53 -6.76 6.09 -2.09
CA GLU A 53 -5.65 6.57 -1.27
C GLU A 53 -4.33 6.62 -2.07
N ALA A 54 -4.00 5.58 -2.82
CA ALA A 54 -2.80 5.57 -3.65
C ALA A 54 -2.87 6.62 -4.77
N LYS A 55 -4.06 6.86 -5.34
CA LYS A 55 -4.26 7.92 -6.34
C LYS A 55 -4.00 9.30 -5.74
N GLU A 56 -4.48 9.55 -4.53
CA GLU A 56 -4.28 10.82 -3.83
C GLU A 56 -2.81 11.02 -3.45
N ARG A 57 -2.17 10.00 -2.86
CA ARG A 57 -0.73 10.04 -2.54
C ARG A 57 0.12 10.29 -3.79
N ARG A 58 -0.24 9.68 -4.93
CA ARG A 58 0.44 9.91 -6.20
C ARG A 58 0.25 11.35 -6.70
N LYS A 59 -0.97 11.89 -6.60
CA LYS A 59 -1.27 13.27 -7.00
C LYS A 59 -0.49 14.28 -6.15
N GLU A 60 -0.50 14.11 -4.84
CA GLU A 60 0.25 14.95 -3.91
C GLU A 60 1.76 14.87 -4.16
N PHE A 61 2.26 13.66 -4.43
CA PHE A 61 3.66 13.44 -4.78
C PHE A 61 4.11 14.26 -6.01
N TYR A 62 3.34 14.22 -7.09
CA TYR A 62 3.65 14.98 -8.31
C TYR A 62 3.46 16.49 -8.12
N ARG A 63 2.52 16.92 -7.27
CA ARG A 63 2.39 18.33 -6.89
C ARG A 63 3.65 18.83 -6.16
N MET A 64 4.16 18.02 -5.24
CA MET A 64 5.36 18.35 -4.44
C MET A 64 6.68 18.16 -5.20
N ASN A 65 6.68 17.33 -6.24
CA ASN A 65 7.85 17.02 -7.05
C ASN A 65 7.50 17.17 -8.54
N PRO A 66 7.30 18.41 -9.03
CA PRO A 66 6.90 18.65 -10.41
C PRO A 66 7.95 18.18 -11.42
N ASP A 67 9.23 18.24 -11.06
CA ASP A 67 10.36 17.83 -11.92
C ASP A 67 10.65 16.32 -11.83
N TYR A 68 9.86 15.55 -11.07
CA TYR A 68 10.09 14.12 -10.93
C TYR A 68 9.80 13.38 -12.23
N GLN A 69 10.84 12.80 -12.82
CA GLN A 69 10.73 11.85 -13.92
C GLN A 69 11.05 10.43 -13.46
N TYR A 70 10.36 9.47 -14.06
CA TYR A 70 10.64 8.06 -13.87
C TYR A 70 11.70 7.63 -14.88
N THR A 71 12.95 7.53 -14.44
CA THR A 71 14.09 7.05 -15.24
C THR A 71 14.72 5.85 -14.55
#